data_AF-A0A974NZV8-F1
#
_entry.id   AF-A0A974NZV8-F1
#
_cell.length_a   1.000
_cell.length_b   1.000
_cell.length_c   1.000
_cell.angle_alpha   90.00
_cell.angle_beta   90.00
_cell.angle_gamma   90.00
#
_symmetry.space_group_name_H-M   'P 1'
#
loop_
_entity.id
_entity.type
_entity.pdbx_description
1 polymer ?
#
loop_
_entity_poly.entity_id
_entity_poly.type
_entity_poly.pdbx_seq_one_letter_code
_entity_poly.pdbx_strand_id
1 'polypeptide(L)'
;MKAAPPIQQNIQQNETSMSTAMSYTSGTVGNQSSLPVVVIIGGGFGGLSAARGLADVAVRVILIDRSNHHLFQPLLYQVATSGLAEADIAEPIRSILRTQRNVEIFLDEVTRIDTPKKLVVTPDLTLRYDYLILACGARHSYFGKDEWERHAPGLKTLEDAINVRNRILVAFEDAEKASVPEERERAMTFVIVGGGPTGVETAGAIAELAHHTLRRDFRHINPPEARIILVEAASHILPTFDPVLSGKALKQLKKLRVEVRLAAKVTRITGDYVEVNGATIPTRTVIWAAGNVASPLGGQLGVEVDRQGRVIVNADMSIPGHPEVFVIGDMAFSKRPDGGIPPQFFAGRL
;
A
#
# COMPACT_ATOMS: atom_id res chain seq x y z
N MET A 1 48.22 23.35 29.39
CA MET A 1 49.07 22.53 28.50
C MET A 1 49.27 21.15 29.12
N LYS A 2 48.53 20.15 28.65
CA LYS A 2 48.87 18.71 28.76
C LYS A 2 48.36 18.04 27.47
N ALA A 3 49.26 17.34 26.79
CA ALA A 3 49.06 16.74 25.47
C ALA A 3 48.26 15.43 25.56
N ALA A 4 47.50 15.13 24.50
CA ALA A 4 46.77 13.87 24.33
C ALA A 4 47.71 12.75 23.82
N PRO A 5 47.44 11.46 24.12
CA PRO A 5 48.22 10.33 23.59
C PRO A 5 47.74 9.87 22.20
N PRO A 6 48.55 9.09 21.45
CA PRO A 6 48.33 8.80 20.02
C PRO A 6 47.39 7.62 19.74
N ILE A 7 46.71 7.73 18.61
CA ILE A 7 45.78 6.76 18.02
C ILE A 7 46.58 5.66 17.32
N GLN A 8 46.77 4.51 17.96
CA GLN A 8 47.19 3.26 17.29
C GLN A 8 46.55 2.06 18.00
N GLN A 9 45.28 1.76 17.70
CA GLN A 9 44.70 0.46 18.04
C GLN A 9 43.50 0.02 17.18
N ASN A 10 43.14 0.74 16.10
CA ASN A 10 41.92 0.46 15.32
C ASN A 10 42.11 -0.14 13.92
N ILE A 11 43.29 -0.65 13.57
CA ILE A 11 43.51 -1.20 12.22
C ILE A 11 42.98 -2.65 12.11
N GLN A 12 42.92 -3.42 13.19
CA GLN A 12 42.53 -4.84 13.12
C GLN A 12 41.02 -5.12 13.21
N GLN A 13 40.18 -4.17 13.63
CA GLN A 13 38.71 -4.32 13.59
C GLN A 13 38.08 -3.90 12.25
N ASN A 14 38.83 -3.15 11.42
CA ASN A 14 38.36 -2.74 10.10
C ASN A 14 38.54 -3.81 9.02
N GLU A 15 39.47 -4.76 9.18
CA GLU A 15 39.66 -5.85 8.19
C GLU A 15 38.51 -6.87 8.23
N THR A 16 37.96 -7.18 9.42
CA THR A 16 36.80 -8.08 9.54
C THR A 16 35.52 -7.45 8.99
N SER A 17 35.37 -6.13 9.15
CA SER A 17 34.22 -5.37 8.65
C SER A 17 34.30 -5.13 7.13
N MET A 18 35.52 -5.01 6.57
CA MET A 18 35.74 -4.96 5.12
C MET A 18 35.57 -6.32 4.44
N SER A 19 35.88 -7.43 5.11
CA SER A 19 35.66 -8.78 4.58
C SER A 19 34.18 -9.11 4.34
N THR A 20 33.26 -8.53 5.12
CA THR A 20 31.80 -8.71 4.91
C THR A 20 31.24 -7.73 3.89
N ALA A 21 31.88 -6.58 3.68
CA ALA A 21 31.47 -5.59 2.68
C ALA A 21 31.96 -5.94 1.26
N MET A 22 33.05 -6.70 1.10
CA MET A 22 33.61 -7.07 -0.20
C MET A 22 32.93 -8.26 -0.91
N SER A 23 31.95 -8.93 -0.28
CA SER A 23 31.29 -10.11 -0.87
C SER A 23 30.06 -9.80 -1.73
N TYR A 24 29.67 -8.52 -1.86
CA TYR A 24 28.43 -8.14 -2.55
C TYR A 24 28.62 -7.66 -3.99
N THR A 25 29.86 -7.40 -4.42
CA THR A 25 30.14 -6.92 -5.77
C THR A 25 30.75 -8.04 -6.60
N SER A 26 29.99 -8.54 -7.58
CA SER A 26 30.40 -9.55 -8.57
C SER A 26 30.69 -10.96 -8.00
N GLY A 27 29.64 -11.75 -7.78
CA GLY A 27 29.78 -13.20 -7.62
C GLY A 27 28.53 -13.83 -7.04
N THR A 28 28.05 -14.93 -7.63
CA THR A 28 27.10 -15.85 -7.00
C THR A 28 27.60 -16.18 -5.59
N VAL A 29 26.94 -15.65 -4.56
CA VAL A 29 27.30 -15.91 -3.17
C VAL A 29 26.94 -17.36 -2.86
N GLY A 30 27.95 -18.23 -2.81
CA GLY A 30 27.86 -19.55 -2.22
C GLY A 30 27.60 -19.43 -0.72
N ASN A 31 26.59 -20.14 -0.23
CA ASN A 31 26.11 -20.09 1.15
C ASN A 31 27.23 -20.51 2.13
N GLN A 32 27.85 -19.55 2.84
CA GLN A 32 28.86 -19.84 3.89
C GLN A 32 28.23 -20.12 5.27
N SER A 33 26.90 -20.15 5.37
CA SER A 33 26.16 -20.59 6.56
C SER A 33 25.57 -21.98 6.29
N SER A 34 25.73 -22.92 7.23
CA SER A 34 25.09 -24.25 7.16
C SER A 34 23.56 -24.21 7.36
N LEU A 35 23.00 -23.04 7.68
CA LEU A 35 21.56 -22.87 7.90
C LEU A 35 20.83 -22.66 6.56
N PRO A 36 19.63 -23.22 6.40
CA PRO A 36 18.78 -22.95 5.24
C PRO A 36 18.46 -21.46 5.11
N VAL A 37 18.41 -20.95 3.89
CA VAL A 37 18.13 -19.55 3.57
C VAL A 37 16.65 -19.36 3.20
N VAL A 38 15.95 -18.51 3.95
CA VAL A 38 14.58 -18.09 3.66
C VAL A 38 14.61 -16.66 3.12
N VAL A 39 14.18 -16.47 1.87
CA VAL A 39 14.01 -15.13 1.29
C VAL A 39 12.56 -14.70 1.41
N ILE A 40 12.32 -13.52 1.98
CA ILE A 40 11.01 -12.90 2.10
C ILE A 40 11.00 -11.65 1.24
N ILE A 41 10.03 -11.54 0.33
CA ILE A 41 9.85 -10.35 -0.52
C ILE A 41 8.65 -9.56 -0.01
N GLY A 42 8.89 -8.35 0.49
CA GLY A 42 7.89 -7.44 1.04
C GLY A 42 7.84 -7.42 2.57
N GLY A 43 8.20 -6.30 3.19
CA GLY A 43 8.07 -5.94 4.60
C GLY A 43 6.72 -5.36 4.99
N GLY A 44 5.65 -5.73 4.29
CA GLY A 44 4.27 -5.45 4.69
C GLY A 44 3.81 -6.33 5.86
N PHE A 45 2.50 -6.36 6.12
CA PHE A 45 1.91 -7.18 7.20
C PHE A 45 2.31 -8.65 7.09
N GLY A 46 2.20 -9.23 5.90
CA GLY A 46 2.50 -10.65 5.65
C GLY A 46 3.96 -10.99 5.90
N GLY A 47 4.88 -10.27 5.25
CA GLY A 47 6.30 -10.60 5.33
C GLY A 47 6.92 -10.32 6.69
N LEU A 48 6.49 -9.27 7.41
CA LEU A 48 6.91 -9.07 8.80
C LEU A 48 6.37 -10.16 9.73
N SER A 49 5.13 -10.58 9.54
CA SER A 49 4.55 -11.69 10.33
C SER A 49 5.31 -12.99 10.07
N ALA A 50 5.66 -13.27 8.81
CA ALA A 50 6.49 -14.41 8.44
C ALA A 50 7.90 -14.32 9.05
N ALA A 51 8.57 -13.18 8.94
CA ALA A 51 9.90 -12.96 9.52
C ALA A 51 9.89 -13.19 11.04
N ARG A 52 8.92 -12.63 11.75
CA ARG A 52 8.76 -12.81 13.20
C ARG A 52 8.44 -14.26 13.58
N GLY A 53 7.61 -14.94 12.79
CA GLY A 53 7.31 -16.36 12.99
C GLY A 53 8.53 -17.27 12.85
N LEU A 54 9.58 -16.81 12.16
CA LEU A 54 10.84 -17.54 11.96
C LEU A 54 11.93 -17.14 12.98
N ALA A 55 11.65 -16.29 13.96
CA ALA A 55 12.67 -15.73 14.85
C ALA A 55 13.49 -16.77 15.63
N ASP A 56 12.85 -17.86 16.07
CA ASP A 56 13.48 -18.93 16.85
C ASP A 56 13.81 -20.18 16.02
N VAL A 57 13.69 -20.07 14.69
CA VAL A 57 13.98 -21.17 13.76
C VAL A 57 15.44 -21.08 13.32
N ALA A 58 16.14 -22.22 13.25
CA ALA A 58 17.53 -22.34 12.80
C ALA A 58 17.65 -22.16 11.27
N VAL A 59 17.34 -20.96 10.80
CA VAL A 59 17.41 -20.52 9.40
C VAL A 59 18.01 -19.13 9.32
N ARG A 60 18.55 -18.78 8.16
CA ARG A 60 18.95 -17.41 7.81
C ARG A 60 17.81 -16.75 7.03
N VAL A 61 17.24 -15.67 7.55
CA VAL A 61 16.16 -14.93 6.89
C VAL A 61 16.72 -13.70 6.18
N ILE A 62 16.38 -13.51 4.92
CA ILE A 62 16.67 -12.28 4.16
C ILE A 62 15.35 -11.66 3.75
N LEU A 63 15.01 -10.51 4.34
CA LEU A 63 13.84 -9.72 3.97
C LEU A 63 14.25 -8.62 2.99
N ILE A 64 13.63 -8.61 1.82
CA ILE A 64 13.85 -7.62 0.76
C ILE A 64 12.59 -6.78 0.61
N ASP A 65 12.70 -5.47 0.74
CA ASP A 65 11.62 -4.53 0.41
C ASP A 65 12.19 -3.29 -0.26
N ARG A 66 11.43 -2.69 -1.18
CA ARG A 66 11.77 -1.43 -1.87
C ARG A 66 11.62 -0.20 -0.97
N SER A 67 10.97 -0.35 0.18
CA SER A 67 10.79 0.62 1.23
C SER A 67 11.58 0.22 2.47
N ASN A 68 12.14 1.20 3.17
CA ASN A 68 12.86 0.98 4.42
C ASN A 68 11.94 0.85 5.65
N HIS A 69 10.63 1.03 5.47
CA HIS A 69 9.64 1.05 6.54
C HIS A 69 8.43 0.18 6.22
N HIS A 70 7.81 -0.32 7.28
CA HIS A 70 6.49 -0.90 7.24
C HIS A 70 5.45 0.21 7.32
N LEU A 71 4.44 0.12 6.46
CA LEU A 71 3.35 1.08 6.39
C LEU A 71 2.07 0.44 6.92
N PHE A 72 1.48 1.03 7.96
CA PHE A 72 0.15 0.68 8.44
C PHE A 72 -0.92 1.29 7.53
N GLN A 73 -1.06 0.70 6.34
CA GLN A 73 -1.94 1.15 5.26
C GLN A 73 -3.39 1.50 5.68
N PRO A 74 -4.02 0.83 6.67
CA PRO A 74 -5.37 1.19 7.09
C PRO A 74 -5.55 2.65 7.55
N LEU A 75 -4.49 3.35 7.95
CA LEU A 75 -4.56 4.75 8.39
C LEU A 75 -4.06 5.76 7.35
N LEU A 76 -3.78 5.33 6.12
CA LEU A 76 -3.32 6.23 5.04
C LEU A 76 -4.29 7.38 4.77
N TYR A 77 -5.59 7.15 4.90
CA TYR A 77 -6.59 8.19 4.70
C TYR A 77 -6.44 9.33 5.71
N GLN A 78 -5.98 9.05 6.93
CA GLN A 78 -5.76 10.10 7.93
C GLN A 78 -4.53 10.93 7.59
N VAL A 79 -3.48 10.35 7.00
CA VAL A 79 -2.36 11.14 6.47
C VAL A 79 -2.81 11.98 5.27
N ALA A 80 -3.63 11.39 4.39
CA ALA A 80 -4.17 12.05 3.20
C ALA A 80 -5.11 13.23 3.53
N THR A 81 -5.72 13.24 4.72
CA THR A 81 -6.59 14.33 5.17
C THR A 81 -5.98 15.15 6.31
N SER A 82 -4.67 15.07 6.52
CA SER A 82 -3.92 15.82 7.57
C SER A 82 -4.34 15.54 9.02
N GLY A 83 -4.96 14.38 9.29
CA GLY A 83 -5.33 13.92 10.63
C GLY A 83 -4.19 13.20 11.38
N LEU A 84 -3.21 12.65 10.67
CA LEU A 84 -2.01 12.02 11.22
C LEU A 84 -0.75 12.46 10.46
N ALA A 85 0.40 12.41 11.14
CA ALA A 85 1.71 12.57 10.48
C ALA A 85 2.15 11.26 9.82
N GLU A 86 3.05 11.32 8.83
CA GLU A 86 3.54 10.11 8.16
C GLU A 86 4.23 9.15 9.14
N ALA A 87 5.01 9.70 10.06
CA ALA A 87 5.77 8.94 11.05
C ALA A 87 4.88 8.16 12.02
N ASP A 88 3.61 8.55 12.20
CA ASP A 88 2.67 7.84 13.08
C ASP A 88 2.23 6.48 12.50
N ILE A 89 2.38 6.29 11.19
CA ILE A 89 1.93 5.08 10.49
C ILE A 89 3.05 4.34 9.74
N ALA A 90 4.28 4.83 9.83
CA ALA A 90 5.44 4.33 9.10
C ALA A 90 6.60 4.02 10.05
N GLU A 91 6.82 2.73 10.32
CA GLU A 91 7.87 2.29 11.26
C GLU A 91 9.00 1.59 10.50
N PRO A 92 10.28 1.96 10.69
CA PRO A 92 11.40 1.33 10.00
C PRO A 92 11.43 -0.19 10.22
N ILE A 93 11.55 -0.98 9.14
CA ILE A 93 11.58 -2.45 9.21
C ILE A 93 12.72 -2.93 10.12
N ARG A 94 13.86 -2.24 10.07
CA ARG A 94 15.03 -2.49 10.93
C ARG A 94 14.73 -2.28 12.41
N SER A 95 13.89 -1.31 12.77
CA SER A 95 13.46 -1.10 14.15
C SER A 95 12.54 -2.23 14.63
N ILE A 96 11.58 -2.62 13.78
CA ILE A 96 10.60 -3.69 14.05
C ILE A 96 11.27 -5.03 14.36
N LEU A 97 12.36 -5.34 13.65
CA LEU A 97 13.07 -6.61 13.73
C LEU A 97 14.42 -6.50 14.46
N ARG A 98 14.70 -5.38 15.14
CA ARG A 98 16.02 -5.06 15.72
C ARG A 98 16.58 -6.12 16.66
N THR A 99 15.72 -6.83 17.39
CA THR A 99 16.13 -7.84 18.37
C THR A 99 16.26 -9.24 17.76
N GLN A 100 15.78 -9.44 16.54
CA GLN A 100 15.83 -10.73 15.85
C GLN A 100 17.20 -10.91 15.21
N ARG A 101 17.95 -11.93 15.64
CA ARG A 101 19.35 -12.12 15.24
C ARG A 101 19.51 -12.84 13.90
N ASN A 102 18.51 -13.61 13.49
CA ASN A 102 18.58 -14.46 12.30
C ASN A 102 18.03 -13.78 11.04
N VAL A 103 17.80 -12.46 11.05
CA VAL A 103 17.23 -11.71 9.93
C VAL A 103 18.16 -10.62 9.42
N GLU A 104 18.33 -10.57 8.11
CA GLU A 104 18.97 -9.51 7.35
C GLU A 104 17.90 -8.77 6.54
N ILE A 105 18.04 -7.45 6.44
CA ILE A 105 17.08 -6.59 5.73
C ILE A 105 17.82 -5.88 4.61
N PHE A 106 17.38 -6.09 3.37
CA PHE A 106 17.90 -5.44 2.17
C PHE A 106 16.84 -4.47 1.63
N LEU A 107 17.26 -3.21 1.42
CA LEU A 107 16.46 -2.19 0.77
C LEU A 107 16.70 -2.31 -0.72
N ASP A 108 15.81 -2.98 -1.44
CA ASP A 108 15.97 -3.27 -2.86
C ASP A 108 14.63 -3.67 -3.50
N GLU A 109 14.52 -3.58 -4.82
CA GLU A 109 13.34 -4.01 -5.58
C GLU A 109 13.62 -5.32 -6.32
N VAL A 110 12.84 -6.36 -5.98
CA VAL A 110 12.89 -7.62 -6.73
C VAL A 110 12.30 -7.41 -8.12
N THR A 111 13.09 -7.68 -9.15
CA THR A 111 12.71 -7.54 -10.55
C THR A 111 12.41 -8.88 -11.20
N ARG A 112 13.08 -9.96 -10.75
CA ARG A 112 12.90 -11.31 -11.31
C ARG A 112 12.97 -12.40 -10.26
N ILE A 113 12.09 -13.40 -10.38
CA ILE A 113 12.13 -14.67 -9.66
C ILE A 113 12.36 -15.78 -10.68
N ASP A 114 13.40 -16.59 -10.47
CA ASP A 114 13.70 -17.79 -11.26
C ASP A 114 13.44 -19.01 -10.36
N THR A 115 12.21 -19.52 -10.40
CA THR A 115 11.77 -20.65 -9.56
C THR A 115 12.59 -21.93 -9.83
N PRO A 116 12.85 -22.35 -11.09
CA PRO A 116 13.66 -23.54 -11.35
C PRO A 116 15.07 -23.49 -10.78
N LYS A 117 15.72 -22.31 -10.80
CA LYS A 117 17.07 -22.13 -10.23
C LYS A 117 17.07 -21.71 -8.77
N LYS A 118 15.89 -21.49 -8.18
CA LYS A 118 15.70 -20.96 -6.83
C LYS A 118 16.45 -19.63 -6.60
N LEU A 119 16.28 -18.69 -7.52
CA LEU A 119 16.93 -17.38 -7.46
C LEU A 119 15.90 -16.24 -7.35
N VAL A 120 16.24 -15.24 -6.55
CA VAL A 120 15.61 -13.91 -6.50
C VAL A 120 16.63 -12.90 -7.00
N VAL A 121 16.20 -12.01 -7.89
CA VAL A 121 17.09 -11.07 -8.58
C VAL A 121 16.57 -9.65 -8.39
N THR A 122 17.49 -8.78 -8.00
CA THR A 122 17.33 -7.34 -7.88
C THR A 122 18.33 -6.65 -8.82
N PRO A 123 18.29 -5.33 -9.00
CA PRO A 123 19.33 -4.59 -9.72
C PRO A 123 20.74 -4.85 -9.19
N ASP A 124 20.88 -4.95 -7.87
CA ASP A 124 22.19 -5.01 -7.22
C ASP A 124 22.62 -6.44 -6.85
N LEU A 125 21.68 -7.38 -6.70
CA LEU A 125 21.93 -8.69 -6.10
C LEU A 125 21.23 -9.84 -6.84
N THR A 126 21.84 -11.02 -6.76
CA THR A 126 21.20 -12.30 -7.11
C THR A 126 21.35 -13.24 -5.92
N LEU A 127 20.22 -13.62 -5.31
CA LEU A 127 20.16 -14.39 -4.10
C LEU A 127 19.57 -15.76 -4.37
N ARG A 128 20.26 -16.81 -3.93
CA ARG A 128 19.71 -18.18 -3.91
C ARG A 128 18.92 -18.40 -2.62
N TYR A 129 17.80 -19.10 -2.72
CA TYR A 129 16.98 -19.47 -1.56
C TYR A 129 16.80 -20.98 -1.42
N ASP A 130 16.61 -21.42 -0.19
CA ASP A 130 16.06 -22.75 0.11
C ASP A 130 14.53 -22.68 0.21
N TYR A 131 14.00 -21.58 0.79
CA TYR A 131 12.58 -21.26 0.84
C TYR A 131 12.32 -19.81 0.44
N LEU A 132 11.18 -19.55 -0.22
CA LEU A 132 10.79 -18.23 -0.71
C LEU A 132 9.38 -17.88 -0.21
N ILE A 133 9.20 -16.66 0.30
CA ILE A 133 7.89 -16.13 0.72
C ILE A 133 7.63 -14.81 -0.02
N LEU A 134 6.57 -14.77 -0.83
CA LEU A 134 6.11 -13.55 -1.51
C LEU A 134 5.00 -12.87 -0.70
N ALA A 135 5.22 -11.63 -0.31
CA ALA A 135 4.30 -10.80 0.46
C ALA A 135 4.24 -9.35 -0.06
N CYS A 136 4.37 -9.17 -1.38
CA CYS A 136 4.49 -7.85 -2.03
C CYS A 136 3.16 -7.08 -2.17
N GLY A 137 2.06 -7.63 -1.64
CA GLY A 137 0.75 -6.98 -1.64
C GLY A 137 0.12 -6.79 -3.04
N ALA A 138 -0.69 -5.75 -3.16
CA ALA A 138 -1.42 -5.39 -4.37
C ALA A 138 -1.33 -3.89 -4.66
N ARG A 139 -1.50 -3.52 -5.93
CA ARG A 139 -1.65 -2.15 -6.42
C ARG A 139 -3.09 -1.87 -6.83
N HIS A 140 -3.40 -0.62 -7.16
CA HIS A 140 -4.72 -0.28 -7.68
C HIS A 140 -4.96 -0.87 -9.07
N SER A 141 -6.21 -1.25 -9.33
CA SER A 141 -6.67 -1.55 -10.69
C SER A 141 -7.50 -0.38 -11.21
N TYR A 142 -7.14 0.13 -12.39
CA TYR A 142 -7.95 1.08 -13.14
C TYR A 142 -8.82 0.39 -14.21
N PHE A 143 -9.00 -0.93 -14.07
CA PHE A 143 -9.85 -1.75 -14.95
C PHE A 143 -9.53 -1.58 -16.45
N GLY A 144 -8.23 -1.49 -16.78
CA GLY A 144 -7.74 -1.29 -18.15
C GLY A 144 -7.64 0.17 -18.60
N LYS A 145 -7.81 1.13 -17.68
CA LYS A 145 -7.71 2.58 -17.94
C LYS A 145 -6.60 3.23 -17.11
N ASP A 146 -5.40 2.68 -17.21
CA ASP A 146 -4.25 3.09 -16.38
C ASP A 146 -3.90 4.59 -16.56
N GLU A 147 -4.29 5.21 -17.67
CA GLU A 147 -4.14 6.64 -17.90
C GLU A 147 -4.96 7.54 -16.95
N TRP A 148 -5.87 6.95 -16.16
CA TRP A 148 -6.65 7.66 -15.14
C TRP A 148 -5.84 7.97 -13.89
N GLU A 149 -4.78 7.21 -13.60
CA GLU A 149 -3.97 7.34 -12.38
C GLU A 149 -3.44 8.76 -12.17
N ARG A 150 -3.01 9.42 -13.25
CA ARG A 150 -2.51 10.82 -13.19
C ARG A 150 -3.58 11.81 -12.70
N HIS A 151 -4.85 11.55 -13.00
CA HIS A 151 -5.98 12.42 -12.68
C HIS A 151 -6.68 12.01 -11.39
N ALA A 152 -6.75 10.72 -11.12
CA ALA A 152 -7.35 10.12 -9.94
C ALA A 152 -6.34 9.19 -9.24
N PRO A 153 -5.39 9.73 -8.45
CA PRO A 153 -4.41 8.93 -7.76
C PRO A 153 -5.08 8.00 -6.76
N GLY A 154 -4.41 6.89 -6.54
CA GLY A 154 -4.73 5.91 -5.50
C GLY A 154 -4.38 6.38 -4.10
N LEU A 155 -4.46 5.45 -3.15
CA LEU A 155 -4.04 5.61 -1.76
C LEU A 155 -3.48 4.29 -1.21
N LYS A 156 -2.24 3.96 -1.58
CA LYS A 156 -1.54 2.73 -1.15
C LYS A 156 -0.16 2.97 -0.55
N THR A 157 0.44 4.12 -0.83
CA THR A 157 1.78 4.51 -0.35
C THR A 157 1.72 5.81 0.44
N LEU A 158 2.79 6.13 1.19
CA LEU A 158 2.93 7.45 1.82
C LEU A 158 2.95 8.57 0.77
N GLU A 159 3.60 8.35 -0.36
CA GLU A 159 3.65 9.33 -1.45
C GLU A 159 2.24 9.62 -1.98
N ASP A 160 1.41 8.59 -2.15
CA ASP A 160 0.00 8.77 -2.53
C ASP A 160 -0.74 9.64 -1.50
N ALA A 161 -0.60 9.33 -0.21
CA ALA A 161 -1.27 10.09 0.84
C ALA A 161 -0.83 11.57 0.86
N ILE A 162 0.47 11.83 0.71
CA ILE A 162 1.00 13.20 0.63
C ILE A 162 0.47 13.92 -0.62
N ASN A 163 0.43 13.23 -1.78
CA ASN A 163 -0.09 13.78 -3.02
C ASN A 163 -1.58 14.13 -2.90
N VAL A 164 -2.39 13.21 -2.39
CA VAL A 164 -3.83 13.42 -2.15
C VAL A 164 -4.05 14.57 -1.17
N ARG A 165 -3.29 14.63 -0.06
CA ARG A 165 -3.32 15.75 0.89
C ARG A 165 -3.07 17.08 0.21
N ASN A 166 -1.99 17.16 -0.57
CA ASN A 166 -1.65 18.39 -1.29
C ASN A 166 -2.75 18.78 -2.27
N ARG A 167 -3.31 17.84 -3.03
CA ARG A 167 -4.44 18.10 -3.94
C ARG A 167 -5.66 18.66 -3.21
N ILE A 168 -6.01 18.09 -2.05
CA ILE A 168 -7.15 18.55 -1.26
C ILE A 168 -6.93 19.98 -0.77
N LEU A 169 -5.78 20.26 -0.14
CA LEU A 169 -5.50 21.58 0.43
C LEU A 169 -5.36 22.65 -0.66
N VAL A 170 -4.65 22.35 -1.75
CA VAL A 170 -4.50 23.26 -2.90
C VAL A 170 -5.85 23.56 -3.56
N ALA A 171 -6.79 22.60 -3.58
CA ALA A 171 -8.12 22.86 -4.13
C ALA A 171 -8.89 23.93 -3.33
N PHE A 172 -8.76 23.98 -2.01
CA PHE A 172 -9.33 25.07 -1.21
C PHE A 172 -8.61 26.41 -1.46
N GLU A 173 -7.28 26.41 -1.60
CA GLU A 173 -6.52 27.61 -1.96
C GLU A 173 -6.92 28.15 -3.34
N ASP A 174 -7.11 27.27 -4.32
CA ASP A 174 -7.56 27.66 -5.66
C ASP A 174 -8.99 28.23 -5.63
N ALA A 175 -9.87 27.65 -4.81
CA ALA A 175 -11.22 28.17 -4.62
C ALA A 175 -11.24 29.57 -3.97
N GLU A 176 -10.34 29.85 -3.02
CA GLU A 176 -10.17 31.16 -2.37
C GLU A 176 -9.73 32.26 -3.35
N LYS A 177 -8.88 31.92 -4.32
CA LYS A 177 -8.41 32.82 -5.37
C LYS A 177 -9.39 32.96 -6.54
N ALA A 178 -10.31 31.99 -6.72
CA ALA A 178 -11.20 31.95 -7.87
C ALA A 178 -12.14 33.16 -7.91
N SER A 179 -12.06 33.89 -9.02
CA SER A 179 -12.95 35.03 -9.30
C SER A 179 -14.25 34.61 -10.00
N VAL A 180 -14.23 33.47 -10.69
CA VAL A 180 -15.39 32.90 -11.39
C VAL A 180 -16.09 31.88 -10.50
N PRO A 181 -17.42 32.00 -10.25
CA PRO A 181 -18.14 31.08 -9.37
C PRO A 181 -18.03 29.60 -9.75
N GLU A 182 -18.08 29.29 -11.04
CA GLU A 182 -17.98 27.90 -11.54
C GLU A 182 -16.61 27.27 -11.26
N GLU A 183 -15.53 28.06 -11.28
CA GLU A 183 -14.19 27.58 -10.96
C GLU A 183 -14.04 27.29 -9.47
N ARG A 184 -14.64 28.15 -8.64
CA ARG A 184 -14.72 27.95 -7.19
C ARG A 184 -15.48 26.68 -6.86
N GLU A 185 -16.67 26.48 -7.45
CA GLU A 185 -17.48 25.27 -7.23
C GLU A 185 -16.72 24.01 -7.69
N ARG A 186 -16.07 24.08 -8.86
CA ARG A 186 -15.26 22.98 -9.39
C ARG A 186 -14.09 22.62 -8.47
N ALA A 187 -13.42 23.62 -7.88
CA ALA A 187 -12.33 23.41 -6.94
C ALA A 187 -12.83 22.85 -5.59
N MET A 188 -14.02 23.25 -5.14
CA MET A 188 -14.64 22.76 -3.90
C MET A 188 -15.43 21.45 -4.08
N THR A 189 -15.35 20.81 -5.24
CA THR A 189 -15.99 19.51 -5.49
C THR A 189 -14.95 18.40 -5.47
N PHE A 190 -15.15 17.39 -4.62
CA PHE A 190 -14.25 16.25 -4.42
C PHE A 190 -14.99 14.96 -4.79
N VAL A 191 -14.38 14.13 -5.64
CA VAL A 191 -14.98 12.85 -6.05
C VAL A 191 -14.12 11.68 -5.63
N ILE A 192 -14.69 10.77 -4.84
CA ILE A 192 -14.05 9.54 -4.38
C ILE A 192 -14.69 8.38 -5.14
N VAL A 193 -13.88 7.59 -5.84
CA VAL A 193 -14.35 6.46 -6.65
C VAL A 193 -14.08 5.15 -5.94
N GLY A 194 -15.13 4.42 -5.58
CA GLY A 194 -15.08 3.15 -4.86
C GLY A 194 -15.61 3.27 -3.42
N GLY A 195 -16.71 2.60 -3.14
CA GLY A 195 -17.38 2.52 -1.84
C GLY A 195 -16.88 1.40 -0.94
N GLY A 196 -15.65 0.90 -1.14
CA GLY A 196 -14.96 0.05 -0.17
C GLY A 196 -14.49 0.82 1.06
N PRO A 197 -13.84 0.16 2.05
CA PRO A 197 -13.38 0.81 3.28
C PRO A 197 -12.57 2.08 3.03
N THR A 198 -11.54 2.02 2.18
CA THR A 198 -10.68 3.17 1.85
C THR A 198 -11.47 4.36 1.33
N GLY A 199 -12.44 4.16 0.42
CA GLY A 199 -13.20 5.27 -0.14
C GLY A 199 -14.23 5.82 0.84
N VAL A 200 -14.84 4.97 1.67
CA VAL A 200 -15.76 5.40 2.74
C VAL A 200 -15.01 6.23 3.79
N GLU A 201 -13.85 5.76 4.25
CA GLU A 201 -13.00 6.46 5.22
C GLU A 201 -12.49 7.79 4.65
N THR A 202 -12.00 7.79 3.41
CA THR A 202 -11.50 9.00 2.73
C THR A 202 -12.62 10.04 2.55
N ALA A 203 -13.80 9.63 2.09
CA ALA A 203 -14.92 10.55 1.91
C ALA A 203 -15.39 11.16 3.25
N GLY A 204 -15.47 10.35 4.31
CA GLY A 204 -15.79 10.84 5.65
C GLY A 204 -14.75 11.82 6.18
N ALA A 205 -13.46 11.48 6.04
CA ALA A 205 -12.36 12.31 6.54
C ALA A 205 -12.23 13.64 5.78
N ILE A 206 -12.47 13.67 4.48
CA ILE A 206 -12.52 14.94 3.71
C ILE A 206 -13.70 15.79 4.16
N ALA A 207 -14.87 15.18 4.40
CA ALA A 207 -16.03 15.90 4.92
C ALA A 207 -15.75 16.50 6.30
N GLU A 208 -15.09 15.76 7.20
CA GLU A 208 -14.69 16.29 8.51
C GLU A 208 -13.67 17.44 8.38
N LEU A 209 -12.65 17.27 7.54
CA LEU A 209 -11.66 18.32 7.26
C LEU A 209 -12.34 19.61 6.76
N ALA A 210 -13.23 19.50 5.77
CA ALA A 210 -13.91 20.65 5.18
C ALA A 210 -14.92 21.30 6.14
N HIS A 211 -15.73 20.49 6.82
CA HIS A 211 -16.86 21.00 7.62
C HIS A 211 -16.47 21.46 9.02
N HIS A 212 -15.37 20.94 9.56
CA HIS A 212 -14.94 21.22 10.93
C HIS A 212 -13.59 21.91 11.00
N THR A 213 -12.55 21.33 10.41
CA THR A 213 -11.17 21.82 10.56
C THR A 213 -10.95 23.13 9.82
N LEU A 214 -11.25 23.18 8.52
CA LEU A 214 -10.98 24.34 7.66
C LEU A 214 -12.04 25.44 7.75
N ARG A 215 -13.08 25.25 8.58
CA ARG A 215 -14.29 26.08 8.62
C ARG A 215 -14.03 27.59 8.76
N ARG A 216 -12.89 28.00 9.33
CA ARG A 216 -12.56 29.41 9.61
C ARG A 216 -11.26 29.88 8.96
N ASP A 217 -10.66 29.07 8.09
CA ASP A 217 -9.31 29.31 7.58
C ASP A 217 -9.33 30.21 6.34
N PHE A 218 -10.47 30.29 5.66
CA PHE A 218 -10.65 31.01 4.39
C PHE A 218 -11.58 32.23 4.53
N ARG A 219 -11.40 33.25 3.67
CA ARG A 219 -12.13 34.53 3.74
C ARG A 219 -13.17 34.68 2.62
N HIS A 220 -12.91 34.12 1.44
CA HIS A 220 -13.76 34.27 0.25
C HIS A 220 -14.58 33.03 -0.08
N ILE A 221 -14.25 31.89 0.53
CA ILE A 221 -15.03 30.65 0.44
C ILE A 221 -15.52 30.19 1.81
N ASN A 222 -16.52 29.32 1.80
CA ASN A 222 -17.03 28.64 2.97
C ASN A 222 -16.75 27.14 2.83
N PRO A 223 -15.62 26.59 3.35
CA PRO A 223 -15.27 25.18 3.20
C PRO A 223 -16.38 24.18 3.58
N PRO A 224 -17.25 24.45 4.57
CA PRO A 224 -18.48 23.69 4.82
C PRO A 224 -19.47 23.51 3.65
N GLU A 225 -19.35 24.28 2.56
CA GLU A 225 -20.11 24.15 1.32
C GLU A 225 -19.43 23.23 0.29
N ALA A 226 -18.24 22.70 0.61
CA ALA A 226 -17.57 21.72 -0.23
C ALA A 226 -18.48 20.52 -0.50
N ARG A 227 -18.38 20.04 -1.73
CA ARG A 227 -19.24 18.97 -2.24
C ARG A 227 -18.43 17.69 -2.34
N ILE A 228 -18.64 16.78 -1.39
CA ILE A 228 -17.94 15.49 -1.31
C ILE A 228 -18.85 14.41 -1.90
N ILE A 229 -18.42 13.77 -2.99
CA ILE A 229 -19.20 12.77 -3.72
C ILE A 229 -18.49 11.42 -3.68
N LEU A 230 -19.13 10.40 -3.11
CA LEU A 230 -18.66 9.01 -3.13
C LEU A 230 -19.43 8.25 -4.22
N VAL A 231 -18.71 7.69 -5.19
CA VAL A 231 -19.27 6.94 -6.32
C VAL A 231 -18.97 5.45 -6.15
N GLU A 232 -20.00 4.60 -6.18
CA GLU A 232 -19.86 3.15 -6.07
C GLU A 232 -20.69 2.44 -7.17
N ALA A 233 -20.06 1.48 -7.84
CA ALA A 233 -20.66 0.73 -8.94
C ALA A 233 -21.70 -0.30 -8.46
N ALA A 234 -21.54 -0.82 -7.25
CA ALA A 234 -22.47 -1.73 -6.58
C ALA A 234 -23.69 -0.99 -6.02
N SER A 235 -24.69 -1.77 -5.61
CA SER A 235 -25.94 -1.26 -5.02
C SER A 235 -25.79 -0.74 -3.59
N HIS A 236 -24.64 -0.92 -2.96
CA HIS A 236 -24.34 -0.52 -1.58
C HIS A 236 -22.83 -0.32 -1.38
N ILE A 237 -22.47 0.49 -0.40
CA ILE A 237 -21.08 0.62 0.08
C ILE A 237 -20.70 -0.58 0.97
N LEU A 238 -19.41 -0.77 1.18
CA LEU A 238 -18.85 -1.83 2.02
C LEU A 238 -19.45 -3.20 1.67
N PRO A 239 -19.34 -3.67 0.42
CA PRO A 239 -20.11 -4.83 -0.04
C PRO A 239 -19.70 -6.17 0.59
N THR A 240 -18.55 -6.19 1.28
CA THR A 240 -18.06 -7.35 2.04
C THR A 240 -18.58 -7.39 3.48
N PHE A 241 -19.28 -6.34 3.93
CA PHE A 241 -19.83 -6.24 5.28
C PHE A 241 -21.29 -6.66 5.32
N ASP A 242 -21.78 -6.97 6.52
CA ASP A 242 -23.19 -7.23 6.74
C ASP A 242 -24.05 -6.03 6.26
N PRO A 243 -25.15 -6.26 5.51
CA PRO A 243 -25.97 -5.20 4.95
C PRO A 243 -26.49 -4.18 5.98
N VAL A 244 -26.72 -4.59 7.22
CA VAL A 244 -27.14 -3.68 8.31
C VAL A 244 -26.01 -2.71 8.67
N LEU A 245 -24.77 -3.18 8.70
CA LEU A 245 -23.60 -2.34 8.96
C LEU A 245 -23.34 -1.39 7.80
N SER A 246 -23.41 -1.88 6.56
CA SER A 246 -23.29 -1.03 5.36
C SER A 246 -24.36 0.06 5.31
N GLY A 247 -25.61 -0.28 5.70
CA GLY A 247 -26.69 0.70 5.81
C GLY A 247 -26.47 1.74 6.92
N LYS A 248 -25.85 1.36 8.04
CA LYS A 248 -25.46 2.31 9.10
C LYS A 248 -24.36 3.26 8.64
N ALA A 249 -23.33 2.74 7.98
CA ALA A 249 -22.25 3.55 7.41
C ALA A 249 -22.78 4.57 6.40
N LEU A 250 -23.71 4.15 5.51
CA LEU A 250 -24.35 5.05 4.55
C LEU A 250 -25.10 6.21 5.24
N LYS A 251 -25.83 5.90 6.33
CA LYS A 251 -26.52 6.94 7.12
C LYS A 251 -25.54 7.90 7.77
N GLN A 252 -24.38 7.42 8.25
CA GLN A 252 -23.34 8.27 8.84
C GLN A 252 -22.70 9.20 7.80
N LEU A 253 -22.32 8.67 6.62
CA LEU A 253 -21.82 9.49 5.52
C LEU A 253 -22.80 10.60 5.11
N LYS A 254 -24.09 10.29 5.03
CA LYS A 254 -25.12 11.31 4.75
C LYS A 254 -25.22 12.37 5.84
N LYS A 255 -25.05 12.01 7.12
CA LYS A 255 -24.99 12.98 8.22
C LYS A 255 -23.77 13.90 8.12
N LEU A 256 -22.66 13.38 7.61
CA LEU A 256 -21.47 14.15 7.25
C LEU A 256 -21.63 14.93 5.93
N ARG A 257 -22.83 14.94 5.31
CA ARG A 257 -23.13 15.61 4.03
C ARG A 257 -22.36 15.07 2.82
N VAL A 258 -21.92 13.83 2.87
CA VAL A 258 -21.36 13.15 1.69
C VAL A 258 -22.50 12.72 0.75
N GLU A 259 -22.41 13.12 -0.52
CA GLU A 259 -23.27 12.65 -1.60
C GLU A 259 -22.85 11.24 -2.03
N VAL A 260 -23.62 10.21 -1.67
CA VAL A 260 -23.33 8.84 -2.09
C VAL A 260 -24.14 8.46 -3.33
N ARG A 261 -23.44 8.17 -4.44
CA ARG A 261 -23.99 7.68 -5.71
C ARG A 261 -23.72 6.19 -5.85
N LEU A 262 -24.75 5.38 -5.62
CA LEU A 262 -24.73 3.92 -5.76
C LEU A 262 -25.18 3.51 -7.16
N ALA A 263 -24.88 2.27 -7.57
CA ALA A 263 -25.13 1.77 -8.92
C ALA A 263 -24.61 2.74 -10.00
N ALA A 264 -23.47 3.37 -9.71
CA ALA A 264 -22.92 4.47 -10.48
C ALA A 264 -21.50 4.13 -10.93
N LYS A 265 -21.29 4.11 -12.24
CA LYS A 265 -20.00 3.78 -12.84
C LYS A 265 -19.36 5.02 -13.42
N VAL A 266 -18.09 5.22 -13.09
CA VAL A 266 -17.24 6.22 -13.74
C VAL A 266 -16.91 5.74 -15.14
N THR A 267 -17.20 6.56 -16.14
CA THR A 267 -16.93 6.25 -17.56
C THR A 267 -15.71 6.98 -18.10
N ARG A 268 -15.40 8.15 -17.53
CA ARG A 268 -14.28 9.01 -17.94
C ARG A 268 -13.77 9.84 -16.76
N ILE A 269 -12.44 10.01 -16.69
CA ILE A 269 -11.77 10.92 -15.76
C ILE A 269 -10.84 11.82 -16.58
N THR A 270 -10.87 13.13 -16.29
CA THR A 270 -9.96 14.14 -16.86
C THR A 270 -9.40 15.00 -15.73
N GLY A 271 -8.58 16.00 -16.07
CA GLY A 271 -8.07 16.96 -15.09
C GLY A 271 -9.11 17.96 -14.57
N ASP A 272 -10.28 18.06 -15.22
CA ASP A 272 -11.29 19.09 -14.93
C ASP A 272 -12.70 18.56 -14.65
N TYR A 273 -12.95 17.29 -14.96
CA TYR A 273 -14.23 16.64 -14.68
C TYR A 273 -14.12 15.11 -14.63
N VAL A 274 -15.16 14.51 -14.03
CA VAL A 274 -15.45 13.08 -14.07
C VAL A 274 -16.85 12.83 -14.65
N GLU A 275 -16.99 11.80 -15.47
CA GLU A 275 -18.30 11.36 -15.97
C GLU A 275 -18.80 10.15 -15.19
N VAL A 276 -20.03 10.24 -14.68
CA VAL A 276 -20.69 9.20 -13.90
C VAL A 276 -22.08 8.97 -14.47
N ASN A 277 -22.36 7.75 -14.95
CA ASN A 277 -23.63 7.39 -15.60
C ASN A 277 -24.08 8.39 -16.69
N GLY A 278 -23.12 8.91 -17.48
CA GLY A 278 -23.38 9.89 -18.55
C GLY A 278 -23.55 11.33 -18.07
N ALA A 279 -23.53 11.61 -16.77
CA ALA A 279 -23.53 12.97 -16.23
C ALA A 279 -22.11 13.43 -15.92
N THR A 280 -21.79 14.66 -16.35
CA THR A 280 -20.51 15.31 -16.04
C THR A 280 -20.55 15.99 -14.68
N ILE A 281 -19.52 15.74 -13.86
CA ILE A 281 -19.29 16.42 -12.59
C ILE A 281 -17.99 17.21 -12.74
N PRO A 282 -18.03 18.56 -12.78
CA PRO A 282 -16.83 19.38 -12.75
C PRO A 282 -16.08 19.17 -11.44
N THR A 283 -14.81 18.76 -11.51
CA THR A 283 -13.93 18.60 -10.35
C THR A 283 -12.48 18.50 -10.82
N ARG A 284 -11.55 19.02 -10.02
CA ARG A 284 -10.11 18.84 -10.23
C ARG A 284 -9.50 17.81 -9.27
N THR A 285 -10.28 17.34 -8.30
CA THR A 285 -9.83 16.42 -7.25
C THR A 285 -10.67 15.15 -7.27
N VAL A 286 -10.15 14.15 -7.98
CA VAL A 286 -10.67 12.79 -7.98
C VAL A 286 -9.70 11.90 -7.21
N ILE A 287 -10.21 11.01 -6.36
CA ILE A 287 -9.42 10.05 -5.59
C ILE A 287 -9.93 8.65 -5.93
N TRP A 288 -9.01 7.76 -6.33
CA TRP A 288 -9.33 6.40 -6.72
C TRP A 288 -9.15 5.43 -5.56
N ALA A 289 -10.24 4.82 -5.10
CA ALA A 289 -10.28 3.86 -4.01
C ALA A 289 -10.93 2.53 -4.44
N ALA A 290 -11.02 2.26 -5.74
CA ALA A 290 -11.67 1.09 -6.31
C ALA A 290 -10.64 0.09 -6.88
N GLY A 291 -10.91 -1.20 -6.69
CA GLY A 291 -10.14 -2.27 -7.35
C GLY A 291 -8.70 -2.45 -6.83
N ASN A 292 -8.33 -3.71 -6.65
CA ASN A 292 -6.96 -4.12 -6.39
C ASN A 292 -6.51 -5.10 -7.48
N VAL A 293 -5.24 -5.07 -7.83
CA VAL A 293 -4.58 -6.08 -8.66
C VAL A 293 -3.28 -6.49 -7.97
N ALA A 294 -3.05 -7.79 -7.86
CA ALA A 294 -1.87 -8.32 -7.18
C ALA A 294 -0.58 -7.89 -7.89
N SER A 295 0.54 -7.95 -7.14
CA SER A 295 1.86 -7.66 -7.70
C SER A 295 2.19 -8.56 -8.90
N PRO A 296 2.76 -8.02 -10.00
CA PRO A 296 3.11 -8.79 -11.18
C PRO A 296 4.16 -9.87 -10.92
N LEU A 297 4.90 -9.79 -9.81
CA LEU A 297 5.86 -10.83 -9.40
C LEU A 297 5.20 -12.21 -9.25
N GLY A 298 3.91 -12.28 -8.87
CA GLY A 298 3.19 -13.54 -8.79
C GLY A 298 3.13 -14.29 -10.12
N GLY A 299 3.02 -13.57 -11.24
CA GLY A 299 2.99 -14.16 -12.59
C GLY A 299 4.32 -14.76 -13.04
N GLN A 300 5.44 -14.42 -12.40
CA GLN A 300 6.76 -14.98 -12.72
C GLN A 300 6.95 -16.39 -12.15
N LEU A 301 6.09 -16.82 -11.24
CA LEU A 301 6.20 -18.13 -10.57
C LEU A 301 5.84 -19.32 -11.48
N GLY A 302 5.25 -19.07 -12.66
CA GLY A 302 4.89 -20.12 -13.62
C GLY A 302 3.68 -20.97 -13.21
N VAL A 303 2.87 -20.49 -12.25
CA VAL A 303 1.66 -21.15 -11.77
C VAL A 303 0.40 -20.35 -12.13
N GLU A 304 -0.77 -20.98 -11.98
CA GLU A 304 -2.05 -20.34 -12.26
C GLU A 304 -2.27 -19.10 -11.37
N VAL A 305 -2.81 -18.04 -11.98
CA VAL A 305 -3.26 -16.83 -11.29
C VAL A 305 -4.73 -16.56 -11.62
N ASP A 306 -5.45 -15.93 -10.69
CA ASP A 306 -6.83 -15.51 -10.93
C ASP A 306 -6.92 -14.24 -11.79
N ARG A 307 -8.14 -13.76 -12.05
CA ARG A 307 -8.39 -12.54 -12.84
C ARG A 307 -7.82 -11.26 -12.24
N GLN A 308 -7.50 -11.25 -10.94
CA GLN A 308 -6.88 -10.13 -10.23
C GLN A 308 -5.35 -10.31 -10.11
N GLY A 309 -4.78 -11.33 -10.77
CA GLY A 309 -3.34 -11.64 -10.73
C GLY A 309 -2.90 -12.35 -9.45
N ARG A 310 -3.83 -12.78 -8.59
CA ARG A 310 -3.50 -13.48 -7.34
C ARG A 310 -3.09 -14.92 -7.66
N VAL A 311 -2.01 -15.37 -7.05
CA VAL A 311 -1.48 -16.72 -7.20
C VAL A 311 -2.41 -17.72 -6.55
N ILE A 312 -2.82 -18.76 -7.29
CA ILE A 312 -3.60 -19.86 -6.73
C ILE A 312 -2.67 -20.73 -5.87
N VAL A 313 -2.87 -20.72 -4.56
CA VAL A 313 -2.03 -21.43 -3.59
C VAL A 313 -2.73 -22.66 -3.00
N ASN A 314 -1.94 -23.58 -2.48
CA ASN A 314 -2.37 -24.73 -1.68
C ASN A 314 -2.89 -24.28 -0.30
N ALA A 315 -3.43 -25.23 0.47
CA ALA A 315 -3.97 -24.95 1.81
C ALA A 315 -2.89 -24.47 2.80
N ASP A 316 -1.64 -24.86 2.60
CA ASP A 316 -0.46 -24.44 3.37
C ASP A 316 0.19 -23.16 2.82
N MET A 317 -0.46 -22.49 1.85
CA MET A 317 0.01 -21.30 1.14
C MET A 317 1.22 -21.53 0.21
N SER A 318 1.68 -22.77 0.03
CA SER A 318 2.67 -23.11 -1.00
C SER A 318 2.05 -23.04 -2.40
N ILE A 319 2.86 -22.90 -3.44
CA ILE A 319 2.38 -22.99 -4.82
C ILE A 319 2.45 -24.44 -5.35
N PRO A 320 1.57 -24.84 -6.29
CA PRO A 320 1.62 -26.16 -6.90
C PRO A 320 2.99 -26.47 -7.52
N GLY A 321 3.54 -27.65 -7.21
CA GLY A 321 4.83 -28.11 -7.74
C GLY A 321 6.08 -27.56 -7.06
N HIS A 322 5.95 -26.56 -6.17
CA HIS A 322 7.07 -25.96 -5.44
C HIS A 322 6.73 -25.78 -3.94
N PRO A 323 6.86 -26.86 -3.12
CA PRO A 323 6.54 -26.80 -1.68
C PRO A 323 7.42 -25.83 -0.90
N GLU A 324 8.53 -25.37 -1.48
CA GLU A 324 9.44 -24.39 -0.90
C GLU A 324 9.06 -22.93 -1.17
N VAL A 325 8.07 -22.66 -2.02
CA VAL A 325 7.64 -21.31 -2.41
C VAL A 325 6.24 -21.03 -1.90
N PHE A 326 6.11 -20.00 -1.06
CA PHE A 326 4.88 -19.55 -0.44
C PHE A 326 4.47 -18.19 -0.96
N VAL A 327 3.16 -17.97 -1.14
CA VAL A 327 2.60 -16.66 -1.47
C VAL A 327 1.54 -16.31 -0.43
N ILE A 328 1.63 -15.13 0.17
CA ILE A 328 0.75 -14.70 1.26
C ILE A 328 0.21 -13.28 1.05
N GLY A 329 -0.77 -12.89 1.86
CA GLY A 329 -1.41 -11.57 1.80
C GLY A 329 -2.21 -11.37 0.50
N ASP A 330 -2.26 -10.13 0.01
CA ASP A 330 -3.09 -9.74 -1.14
C ASP A 330 -2.66 -10.40 -2.46
N MET A 331 -1.48 -11.02 -2.51
CA MET A 331 -1.00 -11.78 -3.67
C MET A 331 -1.57 -13.18 -3.76
N ALA A 332 -2.12 -13.72 -2.67
CA ALA A 332 -2.53 -15.11 -2.59
C ALA A 332 -4.04 -15.28 -2.81
N PHE A 333 -4.40 -16.37 -3.47
CA PHE A 333 -5.75 -16.88 -3.51
C PHE A 333 -5.73 -18.33 -3.04
N SER A 334 -6.19 -18.56 -1.81
CA SER A 334 -6.40 -19.91 -1.27
C SER A 334 -7.86 -20.28 -1.42
N LYS A 335 -8.14 -21.42 -2.05
CA LYS A 335 -9.49 -22.00 -2.07
C LYS A 335 -9.76 -22.58 -0.69
N ARG A 336 -10.64 -21.96 0.10
CA ARG A 336 -11.09 -22.60 1.35
C ARG A 336 -11.82 -23.91 1.03
N PRO A 337 -11.87 -24.87 1.97
CA PRO A 337 -12.66 -26.10 1.82
C PRO A 337 -14.14 -25.86 1.55
N ASP A 338 -14.69 -24.70 1.95
CA ASP A 338 -16.07 -24.26 1.72
C ASP A 338 -16.25 -23.42 0.44
N GLY A 339 -15.18 -23.23 -0.36
CA GLY A 339 -15.19 -22.37 -1.54
C GLY A 339 -15.11 -20.87 -1.23
N GLY A 340 -15.01 -20.47 0.04
CA GLY A 340 -14.85 -19.07 0.45
C GLY A 340 -13.46 -18.52 0.15
N ILE A 341 -13.39 -17.21 -0.09
CA ILE A 341 -12.12 -16.47 -0.14
C ILE A 341 -11.74 -16.12 1.31
N PRO A 342 -10.51 -16.37 1.78
CA PRO A 342 -10.06 -15.82 3.06
C PRO A 342 -10.27 -14.29 3.03
N PRO A 343 -10.76 -13.67 4.11
CA PRO A 343 -10.87 -12.22 4.14
C PRO A 343 -9.49 -11.63 3.82
N GLN A 344 -9.41 -10.83 2.75
CA GLN A 344 -8.27 -9.94 2.52
C GLN A 344 -8.14 -9.12 3.80
N PHE A 345 -6.93 -8.95 4.33
CA PHE A 345 -6.68 -8.31 5.63
C PHE A 345 -7.38 -6.94 5.69
N PHE A 346 -8.59 -6.92 6.23
CA PHE A 346 -9.25 -5.76 6.81
C PHE A 346 -9.05 -5.97 8.30
N ALA A 347 -8.27 -5.09 8.92
CA ALA A 347 -8.00 -5.11 10.35
C ALA A 347 -9.32 -5.30 11.11
N GLY A 348 -9.51 -6.51 11.64
CA GLY A 348 -10.66 -6.94 12.41
C GLY A 348 -10.14 -7.84 13.51
N ARG A 349 -10.34 -7.40 14.76
CA ARG A 349 -9.90 -8.03 16.00
C ARG A 349 -10.00 -9.55 16.00
N LEU A 350 -8.97 -10.20 16.58
CA LEU A 350 -9.14 -11.05 17.76
C LEU A 350 -8.05 -10.71 18.77
#